data_AF-A0A2V1DQH1-F1
#
_entry.id   AF-A0A2V1DQH1-F1
#
_cell.length_a   1.000
_cell.length_b   1.000
_cell.length_c   1.000
_cell.angle_alpha   90.00
_cell.angle_beta   90.00
_cell.angle_gamma   90.00
#
_symmetry.space_group_name_H-M   'P 1'
#
loop_
_entity.id
_entity.type
_entity.pdbx_description
1 polymer ?
#
loop_
_entity_poly.entity_id
_entity_poly.type
_entity_poly.pdbx_seq_one_letter_code
_entity_poly.pdbx_strand_id
1 'polypeptide(L)'
;MSAPAGSSKAAATKGKEPAPESSHEQPSIPSVMDDTLIVRETSIKRKKIRDPKEVSWQADTYVLTASSQPFLANARPSQPTQSSRLLKLPTELQHGIFCHLGKQDRFQLTKTCVLLHDTVCPLMMREIHLDCTTPRHKRVVDALRSRFSTSKDMGHMVQRMFVQNSGVQSDSWANLLSYTSNLDDLYVDFTIYEKDGVIDTLDATRISELLHPVRNSLTDFEVDYRGDYEPGFTQSATDLRMCVRGWCNFKDMPALRYLDISLFLLLGTNPATAPELGDVLPPTLVRLRIDYRHYRKNDTDGWSLRKREDVVSRFIANENWRRYTPNLDVFFCESLIGKVYWQARDLLARRESRLVRANGLRSGSGSARSLLKRLRLDLSEPDIDAAVNDNPEEDDMAYLDRLIEARFSTNPNKWLLAKNHGNLSAHP
;
A
#
# COMPACT_ATOMS: atom_id res chain seq x y z
N MET A 1 19.26 -40.67 -51.89
CA MET A 1 20.15 -40.27 -52.99
C MET A 1 20.30 -38.76 -52.96
N SER A 2 21.55 -38.33 -52.80
CA SER A 2 22.21 -37.08 -53.24
C SER A 2 21.69 -35.69 -52.83
N ALA A 3 22.54 -35.04 -52.02
CA ALA A 3 22.77 -33.60 -51.92
C ALA A 3 23.35 -32.99 -53.23
N PRO A 4 23.55 -31.66 -53.30
CA PRO A 4 24.88 -31.07 -53.05
C PRO A 4 24.79 -29.72 -52.27
N ALA A 5 25.72 -29.29 -51.40
CA ALA A 5 27.18 -29.09 -51.46
C ALA A 5 27.63 -27.89 -52.33
N GLY A 6 28.21 -26.87 -51.68
CA GLY A 6 28.93 -25.76 -52.32
C GLY A 6 29.62 -24.84 -51.29
N SER A 7 30.95 -24.88 -51.23
CA SER A 7 31.83 -24.11 -50.34
C SER A 7 32.82 -23.25 -51.13
N SER A 8 33.26 -22.11 -50.59
CA SER A 8 34.65 -21.56 -50.66
C SER A 8 34.74 -20.31 -49.77
N LYS A 9 35.65 -20.20 -48.77
CA LYS A 9 37.07 -19.75 -48.81
C LYS A 9 37.27 -18.39 -49.50
N ALA A 10 38.12 -17.43 -49.09
CA ALA A 10 38.99 -17.15 -47.94
C ALA A 10 39.67 -15.80 -48.26
N ALA A 11 40.05 -14.95 -47.30
CA ALA A 11 41.20 -14.04 -47.45
C ALA A 11 41.57 -13.36 -46.12
N ALA A 12 42.84 -13.50 -45.74
CA ALA A 12 43.52 -12.82 -44.65
C ALA A 12 44.36 -11.65 -45.20
N THR A 13 44.60 -10.61 -44.40
CA THR A 13 45.75 -9.71 -44.57
C THR A 13 46.28 -9.23 -43.22
N LYS A 14 47.62 -9.23 -43.12
CA LYS A 14 48.48 -8.88 -41.99
C LYS A 14 49.00 -7.44 -42.12
N GLY A 15 49.43 -6.87 -40.99
CA GLY A 15 50.45 -5.82 -40.86
C GLY A 15 49.95 -4.60 -40.08
N LYS A 16 50.72 -3.88 -39.24
CA LYS A 16 52.13 -3.91 -38.80
C LYS A 16 52.24 -2.80 -37.71
N GLU A 17 52.90 -3.05 -36.58
CA GLU A 17 53.33 -2.08 -35.52
C GLU A 17 54.46 -1.13 -36.01
N PRO A 18 55.01 -0.13 -35.25
CA PRO A 18 54.92 0.21 -33.80
C PRO A 18 54.78 1.72 -33.42
N ALA A 19 54.88 2.00 -32.10
CA ALA A 19 54.72 3.22 -31.27
C ALA A 19 55.63 4.44 -31.56
N PRO A 20 55.50 5.59 -30.84
CA PRO A 20 56.18 5.74 -29.52
C PRO A 20 55.50 6.64 -28.44
N GLU A 21 55.95 6.42 -27.20
CA GLU A 21 56.23 7.34 -26.07
C GLU A 21 55.51 8.70 -25.94
N SER A 22 54.88 8.94 -24.77
CA SER A 22 55.12 10.19 -24.03
C SER A 22 54.92 10.01 -22.53
N SER A 23 55.96 10.38 -21.81
CA SER A 23 56.09 10.53 -20.37
C SER A 23 55.57 11.90 -19.93
N HIS A 24 54.83 11.96 -18.83
CA HIS A 24 54.77 13.18 -18.03
C HIS A 24 54.74 12.83 -16.54
N GLU A 25 55.88 13.13 -15.91
CA GLU A 25 56.07 13.30 -14.49
C GLU A 25 55.22 14.47 -13.98
N GLN A 26 54.58 14.31 -12.82
CA GLN A 26 54.13 15.44 -12.00
C GLN A 26 54.84 15.37 -10.64
N PRO A 27 55.38 16.51 -10.15
CA PRO A 27 56.12 16.55 -8.92
C PRO A 27 55.21 16.70 -7.69
N SER A 28 55.61 16.02 -6.63
CA SER A 28 55.17 16.21 -5.25
C SER A 28 55.97 17.30 -4.53
N ILE A 29 55.47 17.70 -3.34
CA ILE A 29 56.11 18.43 -2.19
C ILE A 29 55.64 19.91 -2.06
N PRO A 30 55.43 20.53 -0.87
CA PRO A 30 54.63 20.13 0.31
C PRO A 30 53.88 21.32 1.02
N SER A 31 53.17 21.04 2.13
CA SER A 31 53.22 21.80 3.40
C SER A 31 52.46 23.15 3.60
N VAL A 32 51.47 23.08 4.52
CA VAL A 32 51.22 24.00 5.67
C VAL A 32 50.41 25.29 5.42
N MET A 33 49.17 25.34 5.92
CA MET A 33 48.83 26.04 7.18
C MET A 33 47.38 25.78 7.61
N ASP A 34 47.22 25.78 8.93
CA ASP A 34 45.99 25.75 9.71
C ASP A 34 44.91 26.72 9.22
N ASP A 35 43.65 26.28 9.31
CA ASP A 35 42.62 27.10 9.94
C ASP A 35 41.54 26.19 10.54
N THR A 36 41.61 26.09 11.86
CA THR A 36 40.65 25.40 12.72
C THR A 36 39.39 26.26 12.85
N LEU A 37 38.45 26.09 11.93
CA LEU A 37 37.08 26.58 12.12
C LEU A 37 36.26 25.55 12.89
N ILE A 38 36.25 25.72 14.21
CA ILE A 38 35.27 25.10 15.12
C ILE A 38 33.90 25.71 14.78
N VAL A 39 33.18 25.10 13.84
CA VAL A 39 31.74 25.32 13.70
C VAL A 39 31.07 24.40 14.71
N ARG A 40 30.61 25.01 15.80
CA ARG A 40 29.71 24.37 16.77
C ARG A 40 28.51 23.79 16.02
N GLU A 41 28.46 22.46 15.96
CA GLU A 41 27.23 21.72 15.66
C GLU A 41 26.15 22.14 16.67
N THR A 42 25.23 22.98 16.24
CA THR A 42 23.90 22.98 16.83
C THR A 42 23.19 21.76 16.24
N SER A 43 23.44 20.61 16.87
CA SER A 43 22.63 19.40 16.72
C SER A 43 21.19 19.70 17.14
N ILE A 44 20.40 20.31 16.25
CA ILE A 44 18.95 20.26 16.34
C ILE A 44 18.57 18.85 15.92
N LYS A 45 18.58 17.94 16.91
CA LYS A 45 17.91 16.64 16.81
C LYS A 45 16.43 16.91 16.61
N ARG A 46 16.01 17.11 15.34
CA ARG A 46 14.61 16.97 14.94
C ARG A 46 14.28 15.49 15.06
N LYS A 47 13.98 15.07 16.28
CA LYS A 47 13.27 13.84 16.57
C LYS A 47 11.92 14.02 15.87
N LYS A 48 11.79 13.45 14.67
CA LYS A 48 10.51 13.35 13.97
C LYS A 48 9.63 12.50 14.88
N ILE A 49 8.81 13.17 15.69
CA ILE A 49 7.81 12.53 16.53
C ILE A 49 6.81 11.95 15.53
N ARG A 50 7.03 10.69 15.14
CA ARG A 50 5.99 9.85 14.57
C ARG A 50 4.90 9.77 15.63
N ASP A 51 3.69 10.15 15.26
CA ASP A 51 2.53 10.09 16.13
C ASP A 51 2.38 8.66 16.68
N PRO A 52 2.60 8.40 17.99
CA PRO A 52 2.66 7.06 18.54
C PRO A 52 1.29 6.36 18.60
N LYS A 53 0.21 7.00 18.12
CA LYS A 53 -1.15 6.47 18.17
C LYS A 53 -1.66 5.88 16.84
N GLU A 54 -0.97 6.07 15.71
CA GLU A 54 -1.46 5.61 14.39
C GLU A 54 -0.94 4.23 13.95
N VAL A 55 -0.11 3.57 14.77
CA VAL A 55 0.36 2.19 14.51
C VAL A 55 0.14 1.31 15.74
N SER A 56 -1.10 1.26 16.23
CA SER A 56 -1.57 0.20 17.13
C SER A 56 -1.94 -1.10 16.35
N TRP A 57 -1.30 -1.35 15.21
CA TRP A 57 -1.47 -2.59 14.44
C TRP A 57 -0.70 -3.78 15.03
N GLN A 58 -0.02 -3.64 16.17
CA GLN A 58 0.93 -4.65 16.65
C GLN A 58 0.34 -5.74 17.55
N ALA A 59 -0.76 -5.47 18.27
CA ALA A 59 -1.21 -6.38 19.34
C ALA A 59 -1.67 -7.75 18.80
N ASP A 60 -2.48 -7.78 17.74
CA ASP A 60 -3.14 -9.03 17.31
C ASP A 60 -2.65 -9.60 15.98
N THR A 61 -1.69 -8.93 15.37
CA THR A 61 -1.32 -9.11 13.97
C THR A 61 -0.12 -10.03 13.78
N TYR A 62 -0.22 -11.07 12.95
CA TYR A 62 0.91 -11.99 12.69
C TYR A 62 1.99 -11.33 11.85
N VAL A 63 2.91 -10.63 12.52
CA VAL A 63 4.23 -10.37 11.97
C VAL A 63 4.98 -11.67 11.95
N LEU A 64 5.03 -12.29 10.76
CA LEU A 64 5.89 -13.42 10.49
C LEU A 64 7.33 -12.91 10.50
N THR A 65 7.86 -12.76 11.71
CA THR A 65 9.25 -12.44 11.94
C THR A 65 10.05 -13.74 11.98
N ALA A 66 11.37 -13.63 12.15
CA ALA A 66 12.22 -14.79 12.34
C ALA A 66 11.78 -15.71 13.51
N SER A 67 11.06 -15.19 14.51
CA SER A 67 10.53 -15.99 15.62
C SER A 67 9.33 -16.87 15.23
N SER A 68 8.78 -16.69 14.01
CA SER A 68 7.70 -17.51 13.44
C SER A 68 8.21 -18.71 12.65
N GLN A 69 9.52 -18.83 12.39
CA GLN A 69 10.11 -20.01 11.75
C GLN A 69 9.76 -21.34 12.42
N PRO A 70 9.76 -21.49 13.76
CA PRO A 70 9.38 -22.75 14.37
C PRO A 70 7.93 -23.13 14.06
N PHE A 71 7.03 -22.20 13.73
CA PHE A 71 5.69 -22.55 13.23
C PHE A 71 5.72 -23.11 11.82
N LEU A 72 6.41 -22.45 10.90
CA LEU A 72 6.52 -22.91 9.52
C LEU A 72 7.25 -24.25 9.40
N ALA A 73 8.19 -24.51 10.31
CA ALA A 73 8.95 -25.75 10.37
C ALA A 73 8.25 -26.88 11.14
N ASN A 74 7.20 -26.59 11.93
CA ASN A 74 6.55 -27.66 12.69
C ASN A 74 5.79 -28.60 11.75
N ALA A 75 6.17 -29.88 11.83
CA ALA A 75 5.32 -30.94 11.31
C ALA A 75 4.00 -30.94 12.10
N ARG A 76 2.90 -31.23 11.41
CA ARG A 76 1.60 -31.48 12.05
C ARG A 76 1.82 -32.55 13.14
N PRO A 77 1.35 -32.34 14.39
CA PRO A 77 1.53 -33.33 15.45
C PRO A 77 1.00 -34.70 15.01
N SER A 78 1.67 -35.79 15.38
CA SER A 78 1.20 -37.16 15.07
C SER A 78 0.34 -37.76 16.18
N GLN A 79 0.28 -37.13 17.36
CA GLN A 79 -0.41 -37.68 18.52
C GLN A 79 -1.94 -37.56 18.41
N PRO A 80 -2.69 -38.66 18.57
CA PRO A 80 -4.14 -38.62 18.59
C PRO A 80 -4.69 -38.02 19.89
N THR A 81 -5.79 -37.29 19.71
CA THR A 81 -6.74 -36.66 20.66
C THR A 81 -6.49 -36.78 22.16
N GLN A 82 -6.16 -35.64 22.79
CA GLN A 82 -6.48 -35.38 24.20
C GLN A 82 -8.00 -35.32 24.39
N SER A 83 -8.51 -35.81 25.51
CA SER A 83 -9.95 -35.80 25.87
C SER A 83 -10.39 -34.47 26.51
N SER A 84 -9.93 -33.33 25.98
CA SER A 84 -10.32 -32.02 26.53
C SER A 84 -11.76 -31.66 26.15
N ARG A 85 -12.53 -31.13 27.10
CA ARG A 85 -13.89 -30.60 26.85
C ARG A 85 -13.90 -29.45 25.85
N LEU A 86 -12.80 -28.70 25.77
CA LEU A 86 -12.61 -27.61 24.81
C LEU A 86 -12.74 -28.09 23.36
N LEU A 87 -12.22 -29.29 23.08
CA LEU A 87 -12.23 -29.89 21.74
C LEU A 87 -13.61 -30.40 21.32
N LYS A 88 -14.56 -30.49 22.25
CA LYS A 88 -15.96 -30.86 21.97
C LYS A 88 -16.84 -29.66 21.62
N LEU A 89 -16.32 -28.44 21.77
CA LEU A 89 -17.05 -27.24 21.40
C LEU A 89 -17.15 -27.14 19.88
N PRO A 90 -18.24 -26.55 19.34
CA PRO A 90 -18.29 -26.14 17.93
C PRO A 90 -17.09 -25.28 17.55
N THR A 91 -16.61 -25.44 16.32
CA THR A 91 -15.41 -24.76 15.80
C THR A 91 -15.49 -23.25 15.95
N GLU A 92 -16.68 -22.67 15.82
CA GLU A 92 -16.93 -21.23 15.97
C GLU A 92 -16.64 -20.76 17.40
N LEU A 93 -17.03 -21.54 18.41
CA LEU A 93 -16.74 -21.24 19.82
C LEU A 93 -15.25 -21.43 20.13
N GLN A 94 -14.63 -22.46 19.55
CA GLN A 94 -13.19 -22.66 19.67
C GLN A 94 -12.43 -21.46 19.09
N HIS A 95 -12.79 -21.01 17.88
CA HIS A 95 -12.22 -19.81 17.27
C HIS A 95 -12.41 -18.58 18.14
N GLY A 96 -13.62 -18.37 18.67
CA GLY A 96 -13.91 -17.26 19.59
C GLY A 96 -12.97 -17.25 20.80
N ILE A 97 -12.73 -18.41 21.42
CA ILE A 97 -11.79 -18.56 22.54
C ILE A 97 -10.36 -18.29 22.09
N PHE A 98 -9.91 -18.90 20.98
CA PHE A 98 -8.52 -18.80 20.52
C PHE A 98 -8.15 -17.40 20.03
N CYS A 99 -9.11 -16.62 19.52
CA CYS A 99 -8.89 -15.22 19.14
C CYS A 99 -8.49 -14.33 20.33
N HIS A 100 -8.85 -14.71 21.57
CA HIS A 100 -8.45 -13.98 22.77
C HIS A 100 -7.08 -14.39 23.32
N LEU A 101 -6.45 -15.42 22.74
CA LEU A 101 -5.13 -15.88 23.17
C LEU A 101 -4.01 -15.11 22.49
N GLY A 102 -2.94 -14.87 23.25
CA GLY A 102 -1.71 -14.30 22.72
C GLY A 102 -1.11 -15.16 21.60
N LYS A 103 -0.29 -14.55 20.75
CA LYS A 103 0.32 -15.23 19.58
C LYS A 103 1.14 -16.45 19.98
N GLN A 104 1.89 -16.33 21.07
CA GLN A 104 2.70 -17.41 21.61
C GLN A 104 1.83 -18.58 22.09
N ASP A 105 0.73 -18.31 22.77
CA ASP A 105 -0.18 -19.34 23.26
C ASP A 105 -0.89 -20.05 22.10
N ARG A 106 -1.39 -19.30 21.12
CA ARG A 106 -1.92 -19.87 19.86
C ARG A 106 -0.90 -20.78 19.21
N PHE A 107 0.36 -20.36 19.15
CA PHE A 107 1.42 -21.19 18.62
C PHE A 107 1.65 -22.47 19.44
N GLN A 108 1.66 -22.40 20.78
CA GLN A 108 1.77 -23.60 21.61
C GLN A 108 0.58 -24.56 21.41
N LEU A 109 -0.63 -24.05 21.19
CA LEU A 109 -1.80 -24.87 20.89
C LEU A 109 -1.59 -25.69 19.61
N THR A 110 -0.97 -25.10 18.58
CA THR A 110 -0.67 -25.85 17.33
C THR A 110 0.29 -27.02 17.51
N LYS A 111 1.05 -27.04 18.61
CA LYS A 111 1.95 -28.16 18.95
C LYS A 111 1.30 -29.22 19.81
N THR A 112 0.14 -28.91 20.42
CA THR A 112 -0.44 -29.74 21.47
C THR A 112 -1.10 -31.00 20.90
N CYS A 113 -1.97 -30.85 19.89
CA CYS A 113 -2.59 -31.98 19.20
C CYS A 113 -3.09 -31.59 17.82
N VAL A 114 -3.44 -32.58 16.99
CA VAL A 114 -3.93 -32.37 15.61
C VAL A 114 -5.16 -31.47 15.55
N LEU A 115 -6.16 -31.68 16.42
CA LEU A 115 -7.39 -30.90 16.37
C LEU A 115 -7.14 -29.42 16.67
N LEU A 116 -6.32 -29.14 17.69
CA LEU A 116 -5.93 -27.76 18.03
C LEU A 116 -5.09 -27.14 16.92
N HIS A 117 -4.17 -27.91 16.32
CA HIS A 117 -3.43 -27.47 15.15
C HIS A 117 -4.37 -27.05 14.02
N ASP A 118 -5.30 -27.92 13.64
CA ASP A 118 -6.19 -27.69 12.49
C ASP A 118 -7.19 -26.56 12.74
N THR A 119 -7.56 -26.33 14.02
CA THR A 119 -8.47 -25.25 14.41
C THR A 119 -7.75 -23.90 14.55
N VAL A 120 -6.51 -23.89 15.06
CA VAL A 120 -5.75 -22.64 15.29
C VAL A 120 -4.99 -22.20 14.05
N CYS A 121 -4.51 -23.13 13.21
CA CYS A 121 -3.71 -22.81 12.02
C CYS A 121 -4.42 -21.82 11.07
N PRO A 122 -5.71 -21.96 10.72
CA PRO A 122 -6.43 -20.98 9.90
C PRO A 122 -6.41 -19.57 10.52
N LEU A 123 -6.55 -19.47 11.84
CA LEU A 123 -6.48 -18.18 12.55
C LEU A 123 -5.08 -17.57 12.51
N MET A 124 -4.04 -18.41 12.50
CA MET A 124 -2.64 -17.96 12.39
C MET A 124 -2.28 -17.53 10.96
N MET A 125 -2.84 -18.21 9.96
CA MET A 125 -2.51 -18.02 8.56
C MET A 125 -3.36 -16.95 7.87
N ARG A 126 -4.50 -16.57 8.46
CA ARG A 126 -5.45 -15.61 7.89
C ARG A 126 -4.79 -14.30 7.47
N GLU A 127 -3.83 -13.83 8.24
CA GLU A 127 -3.16 -12.56 8.03
C GLU A 127 -1.65 -12.76 8.13
N ILE A 128 -0.92 -12.25 7.14
CA ILE A 128 0.54 -12.39 7.07
C ILE A 128 1.17 -11.01 6.95
N HIS A 129 2.11 -10.70 7.84
CA HIS A 129 2.94 -9.50 7.74
C HIS A 129 4.39 -9.91 7.50
N LEU A 130 4.93 -9.42 6.39
CA LEU A 130 6.29 -9.65 5.93
C LEU A 130 7.06 -8.32 6.01
N ASP A 131 8.05 -8.26 6.90
CA ASP A 131 8.99 -7.14 6.94
C ASP A 131 10.29 -7.54 6.24
N CYS A 132 10.51 -6.93 5.08
CA CYS A 132 11.64 -7.20 4.21
C CYS A 132 12.91 -6.39 4.53
N THR A 133 12.92 -5.58 5.62
CA THR A 133 14.13 -4.84 6.05
C THR A 133 15.30 -5.75 6.41
N THR A 134 15.02 -6.90 7.01
CA THR A 134 16.08 -7.76 7.55
C THR A 134 16.41 -8.89 6.58
N PRO A 135 17.68 -9.34 6.44
CA PRO A 135 18.03 -10.49 5.60
C PRO A 135 17.29 -11.79 5.94
N ARG A 136 16.68 -11.85 7.14
CA ARG A 136 15.88 -12.99 7.61
C ARG A 136 14.55 -13.13 6.86
N HIS A 137 14.03 -12.07 6.25
CA HIS A 137 12.78 -12.11 5.50
C HIS A 137 12.81 -13.16 4.40
N LYS A 138 13.94 -13.27 3.68
CA LYS A 138 14.11 -14.26 2.60
C LYS A 138 13.88 -15.68 3.11
N ARG A 139 14.40 -16.00 4.31
CA ARG A 139 14.19 -17.30 4.95
C ARG A 139 12.74 -17.55 5.36
N VAL A 140 12.03 -16.51 5.79
CA VAL A 140 10.60 -16.59 6.13
C VAL A 140 9.76 -16.81 4.88
N VAL A 141 10.00 -16.05 3.82
CA VAL A 141 9.31 -16.19 2.53
C VAL A 141 9.60 -17.55 1.90
N ASP A 142 10.84 -18.02 1.94
CA ASP A 142 11.21 -19.36 1.47
C ASP A 142 10.51 -20.46 2.28
N ALA A 143 10.42 -20.32 3.60
CA ALA A 143 9.73 -21.26 4.47
C ALA A 143 8.21 -21.28 4.20
N LEU A 144 7.59 -20.11 4.01
CA LEU A 144 6.19 -20.01 3.61
C LEU A 144 5.95 -20.67 2.26
N ARG A 145 6.78 -20.35 1.27
CA ARG A 145 6.71 -20.94 -0.07
C ARG A 145 6.82 -22.45 -0.01
N SER A 146 7.81 -22.99 0.70
CA SER A 146 7.99 -24.44 0.89
C SER A 146 6.79 -25.08 1.59
N ARG A 147 6.20 -24.38 2.57
CA ARG A 147 5.03 -24.88 3.27
C ARG A 147 3.79 -24.90 2.37
N PHE A 148 3.56 -23.82 1.62
CA PHE A 148 2.44 -23.69 0.70
C PHE A 148 2.54 -24.61 -0.51
N SER A 149 3.76 -24.88 -0.99
CA SER A 149 3.97 -25.88 -2.03
C SER A 149 3.65 -27.29 -1.55
N THR A 150 3.85 -27.56 -0.26
CA THR A 150 3.54 -28.87 0.36
C THR A 150 2.06 -29.00 0.73
N SER A 151 1.42 -27.89 1.13
CA SER A 151 0.01 -27.84 1.51
C SER A 151 -0.65 -26.59 0.92
N LYS A 152 -1.32 -26.77 -0.22
CA LYS A 152 -2.06 -25.68 -0.89
C LYS A 152 -3.16 -25.10 -0.02
N ASP A 153 -3.82 -25.95 0.77
CA ASP A 153 -4.88 -25.54 1.69
C ASP A 153 -4.42 -24.46 2.67
N MET A 154 -3.17 -24.53 3.14
CA MET A 154 -2.61 -23.48 4.01
C MET A 154 -2.47 -22.14 3.31
N GLY A 155 -2.07 -22.14 2.04
CA GLY A 155 -2.01 -20.91 1.23
C GLY A 155 -3.41 -20.31 1.00
N HIS A 156 -4.42 -21.16 0.78
CA HIS A 156 -5.81 -20.75 0.64
C HIS A 156 -6.43 -20.17 1.93
N MET A 157 -5.79 -20.35 3.10
CA MET A 157 -6.23 -19.72 4.35
C MET A 157 -5.81 -18.25 4.45
N VAL A 158 -4.82 -17.82 3.67
CA VAL A 158 -4.34 -16.43 3.69
C VAL A 158 -5.37 -15.52 3.03
N GLN A 159 -5.89 -14.58 3.81
CA GLN A 159 -6.87 -13.58 3.36
C GLN A 159 -6.28 -12.19 3.29
N ARG A 160 -5.28 -11.89 4.13
CA ARG A 160 -4.68 -10.55 4.20
C ARG A 160 -3.16 -10.65 4.21
N MET A 161 -2.50 -9.81 3.42
CA MET A 161 -1.05 -9.80 3.35
C MET A 161 -0.52 -8.36 3.36
N PHE A 162 0.49 -8.13 4.21
CA PHE A 162 1.16 -6.85 4.34
C PHE A 162 2.65 -7.07 4.09
N VAL A 163 3.16 -6.49 3.02
CA VAL A 163 4.57 -6.62 2.61
C VAL A 163 5.23 -5.27 2.76
N GLN A 164 6.04 -5.11 3.80
CA GLN A 164 6.75 -3.88 4.08
C GLN A 164 8.20 -3.97 3.62
N ASN A 165 8.72 -2.83 3.16
CA ASN A 165 10.12 -2.68 2.79
C ASN A 165 10.55 -3.63 1.67
N SER A 166 9.61 -3.98 0.79
CA SER A 166 9.84 -4.94 -0.27
C SER A 166 10.87 -4.36 -1.24
N GLY A 167 11.93 -5.11 -1.49
CA GLY A 167 12.83 -4.82 -2.58
C GLY A 167 12.07 -4.92 -3.90
N VAL A 168 12.44 -4.05 -4.83
CA VAL A 168 11.75 -3.81 -6.09
C VAL A 168 11.66 -5.03 -7.02
N GLN A 169 12.57 -6.00 -6.87
CA GLN A 169 12.69 -7.16 -7.77
C GLN A 169 12.37 -8.52 -7.14
N SER A 170 11.61 -8.55 -6.04
CA SER A 170 11.39 -9.81 -5.32
C SER A 170 10.43 -10.76 -6.07
N ASP A 171 10.95 -11.63 -6.94
CA ASP A 171 10.24 -12.83 -7.45
C ASP A 171 9.69 -13.72 -6.33
N SER A 172 10.18 -13.53 -5.11
CA SER A 172 9.78 -14.26 -3.93
C SER A 172 8.30 -14.03 -3.59
N TRP A 173 7.75 -12.82 -3.76
CA TRP A 173 6.33 -12.58 -3.46
C TRP A 173 5.41 -13.02 -4.61
N ALA A 174 5.87 -12.94 -5.86
CA ALA A 174 5.18 -13.53 -7.02
C ALA A 174 4.82 -15.00 -6.77
N ASN A 175 5.83 -15.75 -6.34
CA ASN A 175 5.70 -17.15 -6.01
C ASN A 175 4.74 -17.35 -4.83
N LEU A 176 4.79 -16.49 -3.82
CA LEU A 176 3.90 -16.57 -2.67
C LEU A 176 2.43 -16.32 -3.07
N LEU A 177 2.17 -15.33 -3.92
CA LEU A 177 0.83 -15.02 -4.42
C LEU A 177 0.22 -16.18 -5.21
N SER A 178 1.04 -16.96 -5.92
CA SER A 178 0.57 -18.15 -6.64
C SER A 178 -0.06 -19.24 -5.76
N TYR A 179 0.20 -19.21 -4.45
CA TYR A 179 -0.40 -20.14 -3.49
C TYR A 179 -1.52 -19.53 -2.64
N THR A 180 -1.76 -18.22 -2.74
CA THR A 180 -2.72 -17.50 -1.90
C THR A 180 -3.92 -17.04 -2.71
N SER A 181 -4.56 -17.99 -3.40
CA SER A 181 -5.67 -17.73 -4.32
C SER A 181 -6.92 -17.11 -3.68
N ASN A 182 -7.04 -17.10 -2.34
CA ASN A 182 -8.12 -16.49 -1.57
C ASN A 182 -7.72 -15.15 -0.92
N LEU A 183 -6.59 -14.56 -1.33
CA LEU A 183 -6.15 -13.27 -0.81
C LEU A 183 -7.16 -12.17 -1.17
N ASP A 184 -7.67 -11.50 -0.14
CA ASP A 184 -8.70 -10.46 -0.22
C ASP A 184 -8.07 -9.06 -0.12
N ASP A 185 -7.15 -8.89 0.84
CA ASP A 185 -6.47 -7.62 1.10
C ASP A 185 -4.96 -7.76 0.90
N LEU A 186 -4.37 -6.84 0.15
CA LEU A 186 -2.92 -6.76 -0.04
C LEU A 186 -2.42 -5.32 0.12
N TYR A 187 -1.48 -5.15 1.05
CA TYR A 187 -0.71 -3.93 1.24
C TYR A 187 0.76 -4.18 0.85
N VAL A 188 1.32 -3.35 -0.01
CA VAL A 188 2.75 -3.42 -0.40
C VAL A 188 3.42 -2.06 -0.25
N ASP A 189 4.45 -1.97 0.59
CA ASP A 189 5.35 -0.81 0.69
C ASP A 189 6.70 -1.17 0.08
N PHE A 190 6.96 -0.63 -1.11
CA PHE A 190 8.23 -0.81 -1.81
C PHE A 190 9.30 0.14 -1.26
N THR A 191 10.50 -0.38 -1.04
CA THR A 191 11.66 0.47 -0.76
C THR A 191 12.61 0.45 -1.95
N ILE A 192 12.85 1.63 -2.51
CA ILE A 192 13.80 1.87 -3.59
C ILE A 192 15.13 2.20 -2.91
N TYR A 193 16.13 1.36 -3.16
CA TYR A 193 17.48 1.54 -2.62
C TYR A 193 18.38 2.17 -3.67
N GLU A 194 19.27 3.04 -3.23
CA GLU A 194 20.45 3.41 -3.98
C GLU A 194 21.66 2.70 -3.36
N LYS A 195 22.40 1.97 -4.18
CA LYS A 195 23.59 1.25 -3.74
C LYS A 195 24.72 1.46 -4.73
N ASP A 196 25.87 1.94 -4.24
CA ASP A 196 27.05 2.20 -5.06
C ASP A 196 26.76 3.15 -6.26
N GLY A 197 25.86 4.12 -6.06
CA GLY A 197 25.40 5.06 -7.09
C GLY A 197 24.43 4.47 -8.13
N VAL A 198 24.01 3.21 -7.97
CA VAL A 198 22.99 2.57 -8.78
C VAL A 198 21.66 2.60 -8.04
N ILE A 199 20.65 3.21 -8.64
CA ILE A 199 19.30 3.29 -8.07
C ILE A 199 18.45 2.15 -8.60
N ASP A 200 17.79 1.42 -7.70
CA ASP A 200 16.83 0.39 -8.05
C ASP A 200 15.67 0.97 -8.87
N THR A 201 15.17 0.21 -9.84
CA THR A 201 14.05 0.66 -10.70
C THR A 201 12.84 -0.24 -10.54
N LEU A 202 11.69 0.39 -10.21
CA LEU A 202 10.38 -0.23 -9.98
C LEU A 202 9.58 -0.29 -11.27
N ASP A 203 9.44 -1.50 -11.80
CA ASP A 203 8.59 -1.77 -12.96
C ASP A 203 7.14 -1.95 -12.51
N ALA A 204 6.33 -0.91 -12.71
CA ALA A 204 4.91 -0.89 -12.39
C ALA A 204 4.11 -1.90 -13.25
N THR A 205 4.57 -2.19 -14.47
CA THR A 205 3.95 -3.20 -15.34
C THR A 205 4.00 -4.57 -14.67
N ARG A 206 5.16 -4.90 -14.12
CA ARG A 206 5.40 -6.17 -13.44
C ARG A 206 4.51 -6.31 -12.20
N ILE A 207 4.20 -5.24 -11.47
CA ILE A 207 3.26 -5.31 -10.33
C ILE A 207 1.92 -5.94 -10.77
N SER A 208 1.40 -5.53 -11.93
CA SER A 208 0.12 -6.05 -12.44
C SER A 208 0.20 -7.52 -12.82
N GLU A 209 1.30 -7.95 -13.45
CA GLU A 209 1.57 -9.35 -13.77
C GLU A 209 1.67 -10.21 -12.51
N LEU A 210 2.31 -9.68 -11.47
CA LEU A 210 2.52 -10.38 -10.22
C LEU A 210 1.23 -10.57 -9.41
N LEU A 211 0.25 -9.69 -9.57
CA LEU A 211 -1.09 -9.83 -8.97
C LEU A 211 -2.01 -10.77 -9.74
N HIS A 212 -1.62 -11.21 -10.94
CA HIS A 212 -2.44 -12.09 -11.78
C HIS A 212 -2.97 -13.36 -11.08
N PRO A 213 -2.22 -14.04 -10.19
CA PRO A 213 -2.72 -15.22 -9.48
C PRO A 213 -3.87 -14.94 -8.51
N VAL A 214 -3.99 -13.71 -8.01
CA VAL A 214 -5.00 -13.29 -7.00
C VAL A 214 -6.07 -12.37 -7.59
N ARG A 215 -6.07 -12.14 -8.91
CA ARG A 215 -6.98 -11.20 -9.59
C ARG A 215 -8.48 -11.43 -9.36
N ASN A 216 -8.86 -12.68 -9.03
CA ASN A 216 -10.25 -13.09 -8.84
C ASN A 216 -10.70 -13.04 -7.37
N SER A 217 -9.79 -12.77 -6.44
CA SER A 217 -10.06 -12.76 -5.00
C SER A 217 -9.68 -11.44 -4.36
N LEU A 218 -8.66 -10.75 -4.85
CA LEU A 218 -8.18 -9.49 -4.28
C LEU A 218 -9.23 -8.40 -4.44
N THR A 219 -9.85 -7.97 -3.34
CA THR A 219 -10.84 -6.89 -3.33
C THR A 219 -10.26 -5.56 -2.86
N ASP A 220 -9.21 -5.56 -2.03
CA ASP A 220 -8.52 -4.36 -1.54
C ASP A 220 -7.02 -4.42 -1.85
N PHE A 221 -6.53 -3.41 -2.58
CA PHE A 221 -5.12 -3.28 -2.91
C PHE A 221 -4.60 -1.88 -2.57
N GLU A 222 -3.59 -1.84 -1.70
CA GLU A 222 -2.85 -0.65 -1.35
C GLU A 222 -1.38 -0.84 -1.72
N VAL A 223 -0.82 0.14 -2.45
CA VAL A 223 0.59 0.13 -2.82
C VAL A 223 1.22 1.51 -2.62
N ASP A 224 2.27 1.51 -1.80
CA ASP A 224 3.11 2.67 -1.55
C ASP A 224 4.56 2.34 -1.93
N TYR A 225 5.38 3.37 -2.08
CA TYR A 225 6.81 3.21 -2.25
C TYR A 225 7.56 4.34 -1.57
N ARG A 226 8.81 4.12 -1.21
CA ARG A 226 9.66 5.13 -0.58
C ARG A 226 11.12 4.96 -0.98
N GLY A 227 11.86 6.05 -0.99
CA GLY A 227 13.32 6.02 -1.15
C GLY A 227 14.01 5.79 0.19
N ASP A 228 14.97 4.86 0.22
CA ASP A 228 15.94 4.73 1.30
C ASP A 228 17.34 5.02 0.73
N TYR A 229 17.95 6.11 1.22
CA TYR A 229 19.18 6.68 0.66
C TYR A 229 20.31 6.56 1.68
N GLU A 230 21.51 6.23 1.21
CA GLU A 230 22.68 6.15 2.08
C GLU A 230 22.99 7.52 2.73
N PRO A 231 23.29 7.55 4.03
CA PRO A 231 23.64 8.76 4.75
C PRO A 231 24.96 9.32 4.21
N GLY A 232 24.91 10.43 3.49
CA GLY A 232 26.07 11.07 2.86
C GLY A 232 25.79 11.58 1.46
N PHE A 233 24.75 11.06 0.79
CA PHE A 233 24.24 11.66 -0.43
C PHE A 233 23.42 12.91 -0.09
N THR A 234 24.03 14.09 -0.31
CA THR A 234 23.36 15.37 -0.22
C THR A 234 22.26 15.44 -1.29
N GLN A 235 21.03 15.08 -0.92
CA GLN A 235 19.77 15.78 -1.23
C GLN A 235 19.47 16.35 -2.64
N SER A 236 20.28 16.10 -3.65
CA SER A 236 19.79 15.58 -4.92
C SER A 236 19.44 14.13 -4.58
N ALA A 237 18.37 13.80 -3.86
CA ALA A 237 17.03 13.86 -4.41
C ALA A 237 16.96 13.46 -5.89
N THR A 238 17.87 12.58 -6.30
CA THR A 238 17.75 11.87 -7.54
C THR A 238 16.36 11.26 -7.50
N ASP A 239 15.66 11.71 -8.50
CA ASP A 239 14.24 11.86 -8.49
C ASP A 239 13.61 10.47 -8.47
N LEU A 240 12.95 10.08 -7.37
CA LEU A 240 12.32 8.74 -7.24
C LEU A 240 11.42 8.43 -8.43
N ARG A 241 10.93 9.47 -9.14
CA ARG A 241 10.23 9.37 -10.41
C ARG A 241 11.06 8.61 -11.46
N MET A 242 12.35 8.87 -11.64
CA MET A 242 13.18 8.13 -12.62
C MET A 242 13.32 6.65 -12.31
N CYS A 243 12.95 6.24 -11.10
CA CYS A 243 13.03 4.86 -10.66
C CYS A 243 11.79 4.07 -11.10
N VAL A 244 10.65 4.70 -11.38
CA VAL A 244 9.44 3.99 -11.79
C VAL A 244 9.39 3.87 -13.32
N ARG A 245 9.19 2.64 -13.81
CA ARG A 245 9.07 2.31 -15.23
C ARG A 245 7.69 1.70 -15.51
N GLY A 246 7.16 1.97 -16.71
CA GLY A 246 5.86 1.45 -17.13
C GLY A 246 4.70 2.03 -16.30
N TRP A 247 3.59 1.29 -16.25
CA TRP A 247 2.39 1.64 -15.50
C TRP A 247 1.64 0.37 -15.08
N CYS A 248 0.84 0.46 -14.01
CA CYS A 248 -0.02 -0.64 -13.60
C CYS A 248 -1.28 -0.70 -14.48
N ASN A 249 -1.74 -1.91 -14.80
CA ASN A 249 -3.02 -2.15 -15.46
C ASN A 249 -3.85 -3.15 -14.64
N PHE A 250 -4.93 -2.64 -14.06
CA PHE A 250 -5.83 -3.41 -13.20
C PHE A 250 -7.16 -3.76 -13.89
N LYS A 251 -7.30 -3.48 -15.19
CA LYS A 251 -8.54 -3.73 -15.94
C LYS A 251 -9.01 -5.18 -15.86
N ASP A 252 -8.07 -6.12 -15.79
CA ASP A 252 -8.33 -7.55 -15.72
C ASP A 252 -8.43 -8.10 -14.28
N MET A 253 -8.70 -7.23 -13.29
CA MET A 253 -8.91 -7.61 -11.89
C MET A 253 -10.39 -7.49 -11.50
N PRO A 254 -11.23 -8.50 -11.84
CA PRO A 254 -12.67 -8.42 -11.65
C PRO A 254 -13.10 -8.32 -10.18
N ALA A 255 -12.28 -8.82 -9.24
CA ALA A 255 -12.60 -8.75 -7.82
C ALA A 255 -12.23 -7.42 -7.17
N LEU A 256 -11.36 -6.60 -7.80
CA LEU A 256 -10.80 -5.41 -7.16
C LEU A 256 -11.86 -4.31 -6.99
N ARG A 257 -12.14 -3.94 -5.74
CA ARG A 257 -13.15 -2.94 -5.36
C ARG A 257 -12.55 -1.70 -4.72
N TYR A 258 -11.44 -1.83 -4.02
CA TYR A 258 -10.75 -0.76 -3.33
C TYR A 258 -9.31 -0.69 -3.83
N LEU A 259 -8.88 0.49 -4.27
CA LEU A 259 -7.52 0.73 -4.78
C LEU A 259 -6.98 2.01 -4.14
N ASP A 260 -5.84 1.90 -3.46
CA ASP A 260 -5.04 3.02 -2.96
C ASP A 260 -3.63 2.96 -3.59
N ILE A 261 -3.30 3.93 -4.42
CA ILE A 261 -2.10 3.88 -5.25
C ILE A 261 -1.56 5.28 -5.58
N SER A 262 -0.25 5.43 -5.67
CA SER A 262 0.39 6.63 -6.22
C SER A 262 0.10 6.79 -7.72
N LEU A 263 -0.16 8.02 -8.17
CA LEU A 263 -0.39 8.31 -9.59
C LEU A 263 0.77 7.83 -10.49
N PHE A 264 2.02 7.85 -9.99
CA PHE A 264 3.19 7.42 -10.76
C PHE A 264 3.21 5.91 -11.02
N LEU A 265 2.76 5.10 -10.05
CA LEU A 265 2.65 3.65 -10.25
C LEU A 265 1.51 3.35 -11.21
N LEU A 266 0.42 4.10 -11.12
CA LEU A 266 -0.77 3.88 -11.92
C LEU A 266 -0.62 4.29 -13.39
N LEU A 267 0.05 5.42 -13.68
CA LEU A 267 0.14 6.01 -15.02
C LEU A 267 1.57 6.14 -15.56
N GLY A 268 2.56 5.76 -14.78
CA GLY A 268 3.96 5.94 -15.12
C GLY A 268 4.46 7.38 -14.93
N THR A 269 5.71 7.60 -15.29
CA THR A 269 6.45 8.84 -14.97
C THR A 269 6.42 9.86 -16.07
N ASN A 270 6.16 9.44 -17.31
CA ASN A 270 6.04 10.31 -18.47
C ASN A 270 4.57 10.52 -18.86
N PRO A 271 3.99 11.72 -18.63
CA PRO A 271 2.60 11.99 -18.98
C PRO A 271 2.31 11.98 -20.48
N ALA A 272 3.33 12.12 -21.34
CA ALA A 272 3.15 12.07 -22.79
C ALA A 272 2.84 10.65 -23.29
N THR A 273 3.27 9.62 -22.55
CA THR A 273 3.03 8.21 -22.87
C THR A 273 2.05 7.55 -21.90
N ALA A 274 1.53 8.30 -20.92
CA ALA A 274 0.62 7.79 -19.92
C ALA A 274 -0.73 7.39 -20.56
N PRO A 275 -1.30 6.23 -20.20
CA PRO A 275 -2.65 5.87 -20.62
C PRO A 275 -3.70 6.80 -19.99
N GLU A 276 -4.93 6.76 -20.50
CA GLU A 276 -6.04 7.41 -19.80
C GLU A 276 -6.28 6.72 -18.44
N LEU A 277 -6.62 7.50 -17.41
CA LEU A 277 -6.88 6.97 -16.08
C LEU A 277 -7.96 5.88 -16.08
N GLY A 278 -8.99 6.02 -16.91
CA GLY A 278 -10.04 5.01 -17.03
C GLY A 278 -9.58 3.69 -17.68
N ASP A 279 -8.57 3.72 -18.55
CA ASP A 279 -8.14 2.53 -19.30
C ASP A 279 -7.41 1.50 -18.43
N VAL A 280 -6.84 1.94 -17.30
CA VAL A 280 -6.05 1.09 -16.40
C VAL A 280 -6.84 0.60 -15.18
N LEU A 281 -8.09 1.05 -15.00
CA LEU A 281 -8.91 0.72 -13.82
C LEU A 281 -9.92 -0.39 -14.12
N PRO A 282 -10.27 -1.24 -13.14
CA PRO A 282 -11.28 -2.28 -13.31
C PRO A 282 -12.70 -1.70 -13.26
N PRO A 283 -13.65 -2.25 -14.04
CA PRO A 283 -15.03 -1.77 -14.04
C PRO A 283 -15.77 -1.98 -12.72
N THR A 284 -15.27 -2.89 -11.87
CA THR A 284 -15.83 -3.26 -10.57
C THR A 284 -15.38 -2.34 -9.43
N LEU A 285 -14.48 -1.40 -9.70
CA LEU A 285 -13.92 -0.50 -8.70
C LEU A 285 -15.01 0.34 -8.03
N VAL A 286 -15.02 0.35 -6.69
CA VAL A 286 -15.96 1.10 -5.85
C VAL A 286 -15.27 2.30 -5.22
N ARG A 287 -14.01 2.14 -4.80
CA ARG A 287 -13.20 3.19 -4.21
C ARG A 287 -11.85 3.27 -4.89
N LEU A 288 -11.46 4.48 -5.25
CA LEU A 288 -10.13 4.82 -5.74
C LEU A 288 -9.54 5.93 -4.88
N ARG A 289 -8.34 5.72 -4.36
CA ARG A 289 -7.52 6.77 -3.74
C ARG A 289 -6.23 6.91 -4.55
N ILE A 290 -5.99 8.13 -5.01
CA ILE A 290 -4.77 8.50 -5.71
C ILE A 290 -3.96 9.40 -4.78
N ASP A 291 -2.76 8.92 -4.49
CA ASP A 291 -1.81 9.58 -3.62
C ASP A 291 -0.78 10.40 -4.42
N TYR A 292 -0.43 11.57 -3.86
CA TYR A 292 0.58 12.49 -4.37
C TYR A 292 1.71 12.78 -3.38
N ARG A 293 1.85 12.00 -2.29
CA ARG A 293 2.88 12.16 -1.25
C ARG A 293 4.31 12.26 -1.80
N HIS A 294 4.58 11.65 -2.94
CA HIS A 294 5.90 11.63 -3.58
C HIS A 294 6.19 12.81 -4.52
N TYR A 295 5.25 13.75 -4.68
CA TYR A 295 5.42 14.91 -5.53
C TYR A 295 6.10 16.07 -4.79
N ARG A 296 7.19 16.58 -5.36
CA ARG A 296 7.78 17.84 -4.90
C ARG A 296 7.03 19.04 -5.49
N LYS A 297 6.99 20.15 -4.75
CA LYS A 297 6.34 21.39 -5.21
C LYS A 297 6.96 21.95 -6.51
N ASN A 298 8.22 21.64 -6.80
CA ASN A 298 8.97 22.20 -7.93
C ASN A 298 9.17 21.20 -9.08
N ASP A 299 8.24 20.27 -9.24
CA ASP A 299 8.31 19.20 -10.25
C ASP A 299 8.20 19.76 -11.68
N THR A 300 9.34 19.99 -12.35
CA THR A 300 9.39 20.42 -13.76
C THR A 300 9.35 19.26 -14.75
N ASP A 301 9.79 18.07 -14.35
CA ASP A 301 10.24 17.05 -15.32
C ASP A 301 9.23 15.97 -15.69
N GLY A 302 7.95 16.32 -15.77
CA GLY A 302 6.94 15.41 -16.31
C GLY A 302 5.55 15.80 -15.88
N TRP A 303 5.15 15.36 -14.70
CA TRP A 303 3.83 15.56 -14.11
C TRP A 303 3.71 16.88 -13.34
N SER A 304 3.73 18.01 -14.07
CA SER A 304 3.37 19.30 -13.48
C SER A 304 1.98 19.24 -12.82
N LEU A 305 1.73 20.08 -11.81
CA LEU A 305 0.44 20.14 -11.11
C LEU A 305 -0.73 20.21 -12.10
N ARG A 306 -0.63 21.11 -13.09
CA ARG A 306 -1.62 21.26 -14.16
C ARG A 306 -1.88 19.99 -14.96
N LYS A 307 -0.84 19.20 -15.28
CA LYS A 307 -1.01 17.94 -16.01
C LYS A 307 -1.71 16.88 -15.18
N ARG A 308 -1.42 16.82 -13.87
CA ARG A 308 -2.12 15.92 -12.93
C ARG A 308 -3.59 16.28 -12.81
N GLU A 309 -3.86 17.57 -12.60
CA GLU A 309 -5.21 18.10 -12.54
C GLU A 309 -5.97 17.87 -13.85
N ASP A 310 -5.32 18.04 -15.00
CA ASP A 310 -5.93 17.77 -16.32
C ASP A 310 -6.36 16.31 -16.46
N VAL A 311 -5.51 15.35 -16.07
CA VAL A 311 -5.85 13.91 -16.14
C VAL A 311 -7.02 13.56 -15.23
N VAL A 312 -6.99 14.03 -13.98
CA VAL A 312 -8.11 13.83 -13.03
C VAL A 312 -9.37 14.52 -13.52
N SER A 313 -9.25 15.74 -14.04
CA SER A 313 -10.38 16.52 -14.56
C SER A 313 -11.00 15.84 -15.77
N ARG A 314 -10.21 15.32 -16.72
CA ARG A 314 -10.72 14.57 -17.88
C ARG A 314 -11.42 13.26 -17.49
N PHE A 315 -10.93 12.60 -16.45
CA PHE A 315 -11.57 11.40 -15.92
C PHE A 315 -12.94 11.70 -15.28
N ILE A 316 -13.05 12.81 -14.55
CA ILE A 316 -14.28 13.19 -13.84
C ILE A 316 -15.28 13.92 -14.77
N ALA A 317 -14.78 14.73 -15.71
CA ALA A 317 -15.58 15.59 -16.57
C ALA A 317 -16.65 14.79 -17.30
N ASN A 318 -17.86 15.36 -17.36
CA ASN A 318 -19.02 14.74 -18.02
C ASN A 318 -19.30 13.29 -17.56
N GLU A 319 -18.92 12.95 -16.32
CA GLU A 319 -19.05 11.60 -15.76
C GLU A 319 -18.33 10.52 -16.59
N ASN A 320 -17.23 10.88 -17.27
CA ASN A 320 -16.48 9.97 -18.14
C ASN A 320 -16.04 8.70 -17.39
N TRP A 321 -15.68 8.81 -16.11
CA TRP A 321 -15.39 7.68 -15.23
C TRP A 321 -16.45 6.57 -15.26
N ARG A 322 -17.74 6.87 -15.43
CA ARG A 322 -18.81 5.85 -15.47
C ARG A 322 -18.66 4.87 -16.64
N ARG A 323 -18.02 5.31 -17.73
CA ARG A 323 -17.76 4.46 -18.89
C ARG A 323 -16.74 3.37 -18.56
N TYR A 324 -15.78 3.68 -17.70
CA TYR A 324 -14.66 2.79 -17.36
C TYR A 324 -14.93 2.03 -16.06
N THR A 325 -15.38 2.74 -15.01
CA THR A 325 -15.60 2.24 -13.65
C THR A 325 -17.01 2.60 -13.17
N PRO A 326 -18.08 2.01 -13.74
CA PRO A 326 -19.47 2.38 -13.45
C PRO A 326 -19.87 2.27 -11.98
N ASN A 327 -19.18 1.42 -11.21
CA ASN A 327 -19.43 1.17 -9.79
C ASN A 327 -18.68 2.11 -8.85
N LEU A 328 -17.90 3.06 -9.39
CA LEU A 328 -17.08 3.95 -8.58
C LEU A 328 -17.97 4.90 -7.76
N ASP A 329 -18.05 4.62 -6.47
CA ASP A 329 -18.78 5.44 -5.50
C ASP A 329 -17.86 6.49 -4.89
N VAL A 330 -16.59 6.14 -4.68
CA VAL A 330 -15.63 6.96 -3.94
C VAL A 330 -14.32 7.15 -4.72
N PHE A 331 -13.84 8.39 -4.81
CA PHE A 331 -12.67 8.86 -5.52
C PHE A 331 -12.01 9.94 -4.65
N PHE A 332 -10.86 9.60 -4.07
CA PHE A 332 -10.01 10.49 -3.33
C PHE A 332 -8.77 10.81 -4.15
N CYS A 333 -8.41 12.08 -4.18
CA CYS A 333 -7.25 12.58 -4.91
C CYS A 333 -6.59 13.61 -4.00
N GLU A 334 -5.43 13.28 -3.44
CA GLU A 334 -4.72 14.15 -2.50
C GLU A 334 -4.08 15.35 -3.23
N SER A 335 -4.89 16.34 -3.57
CA SER A 335 -4.42 17.62 -4.12
C SER A 335 -3.48 18.34 -3.13
N LEU A 336 -2.41 18.94 -3.66
CA LEU A 336 -1.43 19.77 -2.94
C LEU A 336 -1.96 21.15 -2.51
N ILE A 337 -3.24 21.46 -2.77
CA ILE A 337 -3.89 22.68 -2.32
C ILE A 337 -5.09 22.25 -1.47
N GLY A 338 -4.93 22.37 -0.15
CA GLY A 338 -5.96 22.28 0.89
C GLY A 338 -7.26 21.55 0.52
N LYS A 339 -7.36 20.27 0.92
CA LYS A 339 -8.63 19.54 1.13
C LYS A 339 -9.70 19.78 0.09
N VAL A 340 -9.54 19.26 -1.12
CA VAL A 340 -10.64 19.25 -2.08
C VAL A 340 -11.48 17.98 -1.97
N TYR A 341 -12.39 18.00 -0.98
CA TYR A 341 -13.48 17.03 -0.80
C TYR A 341 -14.56 17.21 -1.88
N TRP A 342 -14.25 16.90 -3.14
CA TRP A 342 -15.24 17.06 -4.22
C TRP A 342 -16.38 16.04 -4.16
N GLN A 343 -16.16 14.88 -3.55
CA GLN A 343 -17.17 13.83 -3.54
C GLN A 343 -18.13 13.85 -2.36
N ALA A 344 -17.73 14.29 -1.17
CA ALA A 344 -18.68 14.37 -0.06
C ALA A 344 -19.84 15.30 -0.44
N ARG A 345 -19.55 16.47 -1.01
CA ARG A 345 -20.54 17.50 -1.27
C ARG A 345 -21.46 17.18 -2.45
N ASP A 346 -20.92 16.70 -3.57
CA ASP A 346 -21.72 16.35 -4.75
C ASP A 346 -22.48 15.03 -4.60
N LEU A 347 -21.89 14.02 -3.94
CA LEU A 347 -22.60 12.78 -3.62
C LEU A 347 -23.64 13.00 -2.51
N LEU A 348 -23.37 13.83 -1.51
CA LEU A 348 -24.39 14.28 -0.55
C LEU A 348 -25.50 15.01 -1.28
N ALA A 349 -25.21 16.02 -2.11
CA ALA A 349 -26.24 16.75 -2.85
C ALA A 349 -27.09 15.83 -3.75
N ARG A 350 -26.49 14.81 -4.37
CA ARG A 350 -27.19 13.81 -5.20
C ARG A 350 -27.98 12.79 -4.37
N ARG A 351 -27.48 12.36 -3.20
CA ARG A 351 -28.19 11.49 -2.25
C ARG A 351 -29.36 12.22 -1.60
N GLU A 352 -29.13 13.46 -1.17
CA GLU A 352 -30.14 14.42 -0.72
C GLU A 352 -31.24 14.58 -1.78
N SER A 353 -30.86 14.78 -3.05
CA SER A 353 -31.80 14.89 -4.17
C SER A 353 -32.60 13.60 -4.44
N ARG A 354 -32.00 12.42 -4.23
CA ARG A 354 -32.68 11.12 -4.35
C ARG A 354 -33.67 10.89 -3.21
N LEU A 355 -33.28 11.21 -1.97
CA LEU A 355 -34.14 11.10 -0.79
C LEU A 355 -35.33 12.07 -0.84
N VAL A 356 -35.10 13.29 -1.32
CA VAL A 356 -36.17 14.28 -1.54
C VAL A 356 -37.18 13.75 -2.57
N ARG A 357 -36.71 13.17 -3.69
CA ARG A 357 -37.58 12.56 -4.71
C ARG A 357 -38.32 11.31 -4.20
N ALA A 358 -37.63 10.41 -3.51
CA ALA A 358 -38.21 9.17 -2.99
C ALA A 358 -39.35 9.44 -1.97
N ASN A 359 -39.28 10.56 -1.25
CA ASN A 359 -40.32 10.98 -0.30
C ASN A 359 -41.38 11.91 -0.93
N GLY A 360 -41.41 12.07 -2.26
CA GLY A 360 -42.36 12.95 -2.94
C GLY A 360 -42.24 14.43 -2.58
N LEU A 361 -41.12 14.85 -1.98
CA LEU A 361 -40.93 16.21 -1.52
C LEU A 361 -40.53 17.10 -2.70
N ARG A 362 -41.21 18.24 -2.86
CA ARG A 362 -40.77 19.27 -3.80
C ARG A 362 -39.45 19.86 -3.33
N SER A 363 -38.49 19.96 -4.25
CA SER A 363 -37.22 20.63 -3.99
C SER A 363 -37.47 22.05 -3.45
N GLY A 364 -36.83 22.39 -2.34
CA GLY A 364 -36.99 23.69 -1.69
C GLY A 364 -38.18 23.83 -0.73
N SER A 365 -39.04 22.82 -0.59
CA SER A 365 -40.13 22.84 0.41
C SER A 365 -39.59 22.87 1.85
N GLY A 366 -40.36 23.44 2.78
CA GLY A 366 -40.00 23.45 4.20
C GLY A 366 -39.72 22.04 4.75
N SER A 367 -40.47 21.04 4.30
CA SER A 367 -40.28 19.63 4.65
C SER A 367 -38.98 19.05 4.09
N ALA A 368 -38.62 19.37 2.85
CA ALA A 368 -37.32 18.99 2.28
C ALA A 368 -36.17 19.64 3.07
N ARG A 369 -36.27 20.93 3.39
CA ARG A 369 -35.24 21.64 4.18
C ARG A 369 -35.06 21.05 5.58
N SER A 370 -36.15 20.68 6.26
CA SER A 370 -36.10 20.04 7.59
C SER A 370 -35.49 18.64 7.55
N LEU A 371 -35.79 17.85 6.52
CA LEU A 371 -35.20 16.52 6.33
C LEU A 371 -33.70 16.60 6.02
N LEU A 372 -33.30 17.53 5.15
CA LEU A 372 -31.90 17.80 4.85
C LEU A 372 -31.15 18.36 6.06
N LYS A 373 -31.78 19.24 6.85
CA LYS A 373 -31.19 19.78 8.08
C LYS A 373 -30.93 18.69 9.12
N ARG A 374 -31.84 17.72 9.28
CA ARG A 374 -31.64 16.56 10.16
C ARG A 374 -30.49 15.67 9.67
N LEU A 375 -30.46 15.33 8.38
CA LEU A 375 -29.39 14.54 7.77
C LEU A 375 -28.02 15.23 7.85
N ARG A 376 -27.99 16.57 7.77
CA ARG A 376 -26.76 17.36 7.93
C ARG A 376 -26.32 17.49 9.39
N LEU A 377 -27.24 17.59 10.34
CA LEU A 377 -26.93 17.61 11.78
C LEU A 377 -26.36 16.29 12.28
N ASP A 378 -26.72 15.17 11.65
CA ASP A 378 -26.09 13.86 11.91
C ASP A 378 -24.66 13.74 11.32
N LEU A 379 -24.25 14.70 10.46
CA LEU A 379 -22.98 14.68 9.71
C LEU A 379 -22.07 15.90 9.95
N SER A 380 -22.52 16.95 10.64
CA SER A 380 -21.76 18.22 10.75
C SER A 380 -20.84 18.27 11.97
N GLU A 381 -19.53 18.40 11.73
CA GLU A 381 -18.56 19.04 12.64
C GLU A 381 -18.77 20.58 12.62
N PRO A 382 -18.71 21.31 13.74
CA PRO A 382 -19.12 22.73 13.78
C PRO A 382 -18.11 23.78 13.28
N ASP A 383 -16.84 23.47 13.03
CA ASP A 383 -15.79 24.52 12.95
C ASP A 383 -15.23 24.79 11.53
N ILE A 384 -15.78 24.19 10.49
CA ILE A 384 -15.23 24.32 9.12
C ILE A 384 -15.68 25.62 8.43
N ASP A 385 -16.86 26.15 8.76
CA ASP A 385 -17.39 27.37 8.14
C ASP A 385 -16.72 28.66 8.65
N ALA A 386 -15.99 28.61 9.77
CA ALA A 386 -15.26 29.76 10.31
C ALA A 386 -13.91 29.99 9.60
N ALA A 387 -13.29 28.96 9.02
CA ALA A 387 -11.93 29.04 8.46
C ALA A 387 -11.88 29.51 6.99
N VAL A 388 -13.03 29.60 6.30
CA VAL A 388 -13.07 29.89 4.85
C VAL A 388 -12.98 31.40 4.55
N ASN A 389 -13.05 32.27 5.56
CA ASN A 389 -13.17 33.73 5.36
C ASN A 389 -11.92 34.56 5.68
N ASP A 390 -10.81 34.00 6.17
CA ASP A 390 -9.60 34.78 6.45
C ASP A 390 -8.38 34.31 5.66
N ASN A 391 -7.62 35.29 5.18
CA ASN A 391 -6.50 35.21 4.25
C ASN A 391 -5.30 34.44 4.87
N PRO A 392 -4.62 33.51 4.16
CA PRO A 392 -3.72 32.55 4.82
C PRO A 392 -2.25 33.00 4.79
N GLU A 393 -1.65 33.24 5.96
CA GLU A 393 -0.20 33.26 6.14
C GLU A 393 0.23 32.32 7.28
N GLU A 394 1.13 31.40 6.92
CA GLU A 394 2.09 30.58 7.68
C GLU A 394 1.74 29.85 9.00
N ASP A 395 0.69 30.19 9.75
CA ASP A 395 0.44 29.60 11.09
C ASP A 395 -0.49 28.37 11.12
N ASP A 396 -1.04 27.96 9.98
CA ASP A 396 -2.07 26.91 9.92
C ASP A 396 -1.57 25.51 10.29
N MET A 397 -0.30 25.18 10.02
CA MET A 397 0.21 23.84 10.32
C MET A 397 0.34 23.59 11.84
N ALA A 398 0.76 24.62 12.60
CA ALA A 398 0.88 24.52 14.06
C ALA A 398 -0.48 24.56 14.77
N TYR A 399 -1.50 25.17 14.16
CA TYR A 399 -2.87 25.17 14.66
C TYR A 399 -3.60 23.85 14.35
N LEU A 400 -3.38 23.27 13.16
CA LEU A 400 -3.90 21.96 12.77
C LEU A 400 -3.35 20.82 13.64
N ASP A 401 -2.06 20.85 13.99
CA ASP A 401 -1.46 19.87 14.90
C ASP A 401 -2.08 19.93 16.32
N ARG A 402 -2.44 21.12 16.81
CA ARG A 402 -3.13 21.29 18.11
C ARG A 402 -4.59 20.81 18.08
N LEU A 403 -5.28 20.97 16.95
CA LEU A 403 -6.64 20.48 16.73
C LEU A 403 -6.69 18.94 16.66
N ILE A 404 -5.64 18.33 16.10
CA ILE A 404 -5.44 16.89 16.07
C ILE A 404 -5.15 16.37 17.50
N GLU A 405 -4.26 17.00 18.26
CA GLU A 405 -3.97 16.63 19.67
C GLU A 405 -5.19 16.75 20.60
N ALA A 406 -6.00 17.81 20.46
CA ALA A 406 -7.22 18.01 21.25
C ALA A 406 -8.29 16.93 20.99
N ARG A 407 -8.35 16.41 19.76
CA ARG A 407 -9.31 15.38 19.32
C ARG A 407 -9.00 13.98 19.87
N PHE A 408 -7.72 13.64 20.08
CA PHE A 408 -7.29 12.30 20.54
C PHE A 408 -7.16 12.15 22.07
N SER A 409 -7.49 13.18 22.85
CA SER A 409 -7.44 13.13 24.32
C SER A 409 -8.81 12.89 24.98
N THR A 410 -9.93 13.06 24.27
CA THR A 410 -11.25 13.25 24.92
C THR A 410 -12.26 12.09 24.80
N ASN A 411 -12.05 11.00 24.04
CA ASN A 411 -13.03 9.89 24.08
C ASN A 411 -12.57 8.50 23.55
N PRO A 412 -11.95 7.64 24.37
CA PRO A 412 -11.56 6.29 23.96
C PRO A 412 -12.68 5.23 24.02
N ASN A 413 -13.86 5.50 24.61
CA ASN A 413 -14.81 4.42 24.99
C ASN A 413 -16.15 4.36 24.22
N LYS A 414 -16.37 5.15 23.17
CA LYS A 414 -17.70 5.20 22.49
C LYS A 414 -17.93 4.21 21.35
N TRP A 415 -16.92 3.44 20.94
CA TRP A 415 -17.05 2.47 19.83
C TRP A 415 -17.55 1.07 20.23
N LEU A 416 -17.67 0.77 21.53
CA LEU A 416 -18.07 -0.55 22.03
C LEU A 416 -19.57 -0.73 22.33
N LEU A 417 -20.39 0.32 22.24
CA LEU A 417 -21.81 0.27 22.61
C LEU A 417 -22.80 0.35 21.44
N ALA A 418 -22.34 0.58 20.21
CA ALA A 418 -23.22 0.70 19.03
C ALA A 418 -23.57 -0.66 18.36
N LYS A 419 -23.09 -1.79 18.89
CA LYS A 419 -23.34 -3.14 18.31
C LYS A 419 -24.39 -3.98 19.04
N ASN A 420 -24.96 -3.53 20.17
CA ASN A 420 -25.81 -4.38 21.03
C ASN A 420 -27.29 -3.96 21.17
N HIS A 421 -27.78 -2.98 20.40
CA HIS A 421 -29.21 -2.64 20.40
C HIS A 421 -29.82 -2.78 19.02
N GLY A 422 -30.17 -4.02 18.68
CA GLY A 422 -30.87 -4.37 17.45
C GLY A 422 -31.63 -5.68 17.60
N ASN A 423 -32.49 -5.77 18.62
CA ASN A 423 -33.66 -6.66 18.69
C ASN A 423 -34.33 -6.49 20.05
N LEU A 424 -35.47 -5.79 20.09
CA LEU A 424 -36.54 -5.93 21.09
C LEU A 424 -37.64 -4.91 20.76
N SER A 425 -38.69 -5.36 20.07
CA SER A 425 -40.10 -5.11 20.42
C SER A 425 -41.02 -5.45 19.24
N ALA A 426 -41.69 -6.59 19.35
CA ALA A 426 -43.01 -6.82 18.78
C ALA A 426 -43.94 -7.23 19.92
N HIS A 427 -45.15 -6.68 19.89
CA HIS A 427 -46.33 -6.92 20.74
C HIS A 427 -46.42 -6.18 22.08
N PRO A 428 -47.64 -5.73 22.45
CA PRO A 428 -48.89 -6.51 22.52
C PRO A 428 -49.60 -6.81 21.20
#